data_AF-A0A0J7K9J7-F1
#
_entry.id   AF-A0A0J7K9J7-F1
#
_cell.length_a   1.000
_cell.length_b   1.000
_cell.length_c   1.000
_cell.angle_alpha   90.00
_cell.angle_beta   90.00
_cell.angle_gamma   90.00
#
_symmetry.space_group_name_H-M   'P 1'
#
loop_
_entity.id
_entity.type
_entity.pdbx_description
1 polymer ?
#
loop_
_entity_poly.entity_id
_entity_poly.type
_entity_poly.pdbx_seq_one_letter_code
_entity_poly.pdbx_strand_id
1 'polypeptide(L)'
;MSHARLRNAVVAGGWPTKTMTTTTMTARQGAGGALLARGVGMTDGGPVSSALLQQTITPCRGMAANAAAGPCGKVLTEDNVFVNLRKMEYAVRGPLLIRALELEKELLKGAKKPFKEVIKANVGDAHAMGQQPITFLRQVLTLTVSPNLLDDPCYPEDAKERARTVLNGCKGGSVGSYSESAGIEVIRKHVAHYIQQRDGGIPCDYRNIILSNGASDGIKVCADLKSCYFFPLLTP
;
A
#
# COMPACT_ATOMS: atom_id res chain seq x y z
N MET A 1 -23.67 -29.38 -41.00
CA MET A 1 -23.55 -28.09 -40.28
C MET A 1 -22.57 -28.29 -39.13
N SER A 2 -21.27 -28.45 -39.39
CA SER A 2 -20.25 -27.40 -39.47
C SER A 2 -20.33 -26.36 -38.34
N HIS A 3 -19.52 -26.54 -37.30
CA HIS A 3 -18.63 -25.48 -36.83
C HIS A 3 -17.33 -26.11 -36.34
N ALA A 4 -16.24 -25.55 -36.83
CA ALA A 4 -14.89 -26.05 -36.73
C ALA A 4 -14.03 -25.15 -35.83
N ARG A 5 -12.86 -25.67 -35.43
CA ARG A 5 -11.61 -24.93 -35.13
C ARG A 5 -11.64 -24.10 -33.81
N LEU A 6 -10.58 -23.92 -33.02
CA LEU A 6 -9.10 -24.04 -33.11
C LEU A 6 -8.59 -24.33 -31.67
N ARG A 7 -7.75 -25.36 -31.47
CA ARG A 7 -6.27 -25.34 -31.31
C ARG A 7 -5.70 -24.64 -30.06
N ASN A 8 -4.97 -25.45 -29.28
CA ASN A 8 -3.61 -25.21 -28.76
C ASN A 8 -3.07 -23.78 -28.93
N ALA A 9 -2.87 -23.10 -27.80
CA ALA A 9 -1.94 -21.98 -27.70
C ALA A 9 -0.79 -22.39 -26.78
N VAL A 10 0.32 -22.79 -27.40
CA VAL A 10 1.65 -22.86 -26.77
C VAL A 10 2.15 -21.41 -26.69
N VAL A 11 2.45 -20.93 -25.49
CA VAL A 11 3.19 -19.68 -25.30
C VAL A 11 4.66 -20.01 -25.45
N ALA A 12 5.18 -19.86 -26.66
CA ALA A 12 6.60 -19.80 -26.94
C ALA A 12 7.02 -18.33 -27.02
N GLY A 13 7.94 -17.92 -26.16
CA GLY A 13 8.56 -16.61 -26.17
C GLY A 13 10.03 -16.74 -25.81
N GLY A 14 10.82 -17.32 -26.72
CA GLY A 14 12.28 -17.20 -26.69
C GLY A 14 12.70 -15.87 -27.30
N TRP A 15 13.61 -15.15 -26.63
CA TRP A 15 14.31 -14.00 -27.21
C TRP A 15 15.78 -14.35 -27.44
N PRO A 16 16.38 -13.90 -28.55
CA PRO A 16 17.72 -14.30 -28.99
C PRO A 16 18.87 -13.51 -28.35
N THR A 17 20.05 -14.09 -28.56
CA THR A 17 21.36 -13.90 -27.94
C THR A 17 22.15 -12.64 -28.33
N LYS A 18 23.09 -12.26 -27.44
CA LYS A 18 24.43 -11.64 -27.65
C LYS A 18 24.52 -10.13 -27.97
N THR A 19 25.26 -9.43 -27.09
CA THR A 19 26.50 -8.73 -27.49
C THR A 19 27.47 -8.57 -26.31
N MET A 20 28.75 -8.87 -26.57
CA MET A 20 29.91 -8.59 -25.70
C MET A 20 30.30 -7.12 -25.79
N THR A 21 30.79 -6.53 -24.70
CA THR A 21 31.99 -5.67 -24.77
C THR A 21 32.71 -5.62 -23.41
N THR A 22 33.96 -6.04 -23.42
CA THR A 22 34.99 -5.86 -22.39
C THR A 22 35.43 -4.40 -22.36
N THR A 23 35.65 -3.80 -21.19
CA THR A 23 36.80 -2.90 -20.93
C THR A 23 37.02 -2.72 -19.42
N THR A 24 38.23 -3.09 -19.03
CA THR A 24 38.96 -2.93 -17.76
C THR A 24 39.15 -1.46 -17.37
N MET A 25 39.17 -1.13 -16.07
CA MET A 25 40.20 -0.26 -15.45
C MET A 25 39.98 -0.04 -13.94
N THR A 26 40.88 -0.67 -13.17
CA THR A 26 41.66 -0.14 -12.04
C THR A 26 41.00 0.49 -10.80
N ALA A 27 41.33 -0.15 -9.67
CA ALA A 27 41.21 0.29 -8.30
C ALA A 27 42.02 1.55 -7.96
N ARG A 28 41.56 2.29 -6.94
CA ARG A 28 42.45 2.99 -5.98
C ARG A 28 41.77 3.16 -4.61
N GLN A 29 42.53 2.78 -3.59
CA GLN A 29 42.29 2.90 -2.15
C GLN A 29 42.55 4.32 -1.63
N GLY A 30 42.06 4.61 -0.42
CA GLY A 30 42.56 5.64 0.50
C GLY A 30 41.42 6.37 1.23
N ALA A 31 41.06 5.97 2.46
CA ALA A 31 41.49 6.59 3.72
C ALA A 31 40.99 8.05 3.85
N GLY A 32 40.07 8.39 4.77
CA GLY A 32 40.20 8.27 6.21
C GLY A 32 40.55 9.65 6.78
N GLY A 33 39.63 10.30 7.49
CA GLY A 33 39.87 11.61 8.09
C GLY A 33 38.63 12.19 8.76
N ALA A 34 38.55 11.98 10.08
CA ALA A 34 37.55 12.56 10.94
C ALA A 34 38.02 13.92 11.52
N LEU A 35 37.07 14.57 12.20
CA LEU A 35 37.20 15.55 13.30
C LEU A 35 36.92 17.05 13.02
N LEU A 36 35.87 17.48 13.73
CA LEU A 36 35.75 18.63 14.62
C LEU A 36 35.16 19.96 14.11
N ALA A 37 34.03 20.25 14.74
CA ALA A 37 33.39 21.53 14.90
C ALA A 37 34.29 22.57 15.59
N ARG A 38 34.13 23.83 15.18
CA ARG A 38 34.41 25.01 16.00
C ARG A 38 33.45 26.13 15.59
N GLY A 39 32.76 26.70 16.58
CA GLY A 39 31.96 27.91 16.45
C GLY A 39 32.72 29.17 16.88
N VAL A 40 31.93 30.25 17.04
CA VAL A 40 32.24 31.65 17.44
C VAL A 40 32.49 32.56 16.23
N GLY A 41 31.88 33.74 16.05
CA GLY A 41 31.02 34.56 16.92
C GLY A 41 30.46 35.77 16.15
N MET A 42 29.63 36.54 16.86
CA MET A 42 28.67 37.57 16.43
C MET A 42 29.29 38.94 16.05
N THR A 43 28.55 39.74 15.27
CA THR A 43 28.53 41.22 15.37
C THR A 43 27.10 41.75 15.18
N ASP A 44 26.83 42.85 15.88
CA ASP A 44 25.55 43.44 16.29
C ASP A 44 24.62 44.02 15.21
N GLY A 45 23.33 44.07 15.54
CA GLY A 45 22.30 44.91 14.91
C GLY A 45 20.98 44.81 15.69
N GLY A 46 20.51 45.94 16.23
CA GLY A 46 19.43 46.06 17.24
C GLY A 46 18.00 45.64 16.84
N PRO A 47 17.03 45.80 17.77
CA PRO A 47 15.79 45.02 17.75
C PRO A 47 14.74 45.63 16.82
N VAL A 48 14.31 44.85 15.83
CA VAL A 48 13.09 45.12 15.07
C VAL A 48 11.98 44.24 15.65
N SER A 49 11.04 44.87 16.36
CA SER A 49 9.87 44.21 16.92
C SER A 49 8.92 43.80 15.78
N SER A 50 9.02 42.56 15.34
CA SER A 50 8.04 41.91 14.46
C SER A 50 7.08 41.12 15.34
N ALA A 51 5.92 41.71 15.64
CA ALA A 51 4.83 41.03 16.33
C ALA A 51 4.38 39.82 15.49
N LEU A 52 4.79 38.62 15.92
CA LEU A 52 4.30 37.36 15.39
C LEU A 52 2.85 37.21 15.86
N LEU A 53 1.89 37.46 14.96
CA LEU A 53 0.50 37.08 15.14
C LEU A 53 0.44 35.54 15.12
N GLN A 54 0.63 34.94 16.29
CA GLN A 54 0.35 33.53 16.55
C GLN A 54 -1.16 33.34 16.46
N GLN A 55 -1.72 33.23 15.25
CA GLN A 55 -3.10 32.83 15.07
C GLN A 55 -3.23 31.40 15.60
N THR A 56 -3.84 31.30 16.77
CA THR A 56 -4.24 30.02 17.34
C THR A 56 -5.31 29.45 16.42
N ILE A 57 -5.02 28.32 15.76
CA ILE A 57 -6.04 27.58 15.02
C ILE A 57 -6.98 27.01 16.08
N THR A 58 -8.07 27.71 16.34
CA THR A 58 -9.20 27.19 17.12
C THR A 58 -9.78 26.03 16.31
N PRO A 59 -9.79 24.79 16.81
CA PRO A 59 -10.49 23.72 16.12
C PRO A 59 -11.98 24.05 16.18
N CYS A 60 -12.57 24.41 15.04
CA CYS A 60 -14.00 24.52 14.88
C CYS A 60 -14.60 23.13 15.12
N ARG A 61 -15.00 22.88 16.37
CA ARG A 61 -15.76 21.70 16.79
C ARG A 61 -17.20 21.87 16.30
N GLY A 62 -17.38 21.84 14.98
CA GLY A 62 -18.67 21.86 14.32
C GLY A 62 -19.10 20.43 13.97
N MET A 63 -20.36 20.12 14.24
CA MET A 63 -21.06 18.84 14.01
C MET A 63 -21.02 17.82 15.17
N ALA A 64 -21.51 18.23 16.33
CA ALA A 64 -22.26 17.33 17.20
C ALA A 64 -23.61 17.98 17.51
N ALA A 65 -24.54 17.91 16.55
CA ALA A 65 -25.91 18.33 16.78
C ALA A 65 -26.60 17.29 17.69
N ASN A 66 -27.03 17.76 18.85
CA ASN A 66 -28.01 17.22 19.80
C ASN A 66 -28.62 15.85 19.47
N ALA A 67 -28.01 14.79 19.99
CA ALA A 67 -28.77 13.67 20.53
C ALA A 67 -28.79 13.86 22.04
N ALA A 68 -29.98 13.96 22.65
CA ALA A 68 -30.15 14.10 24.08
C ALA A 68 -29.38 12.98 24.81
N ALA A 69 -28.24 13.32 25.38
CA ALA A 69 -27.40 12.37 26.09
C ALA A 69 -28.03 12.11 27.47
N GLY A 70 -28.66 10.95 27.62
CA GLY A 70 -28.87 10.36 28.95
C GLY A 70 -27.53 10.18 29.68
N PRO A 71 -27.53 9.79 30.97
CA PRO A 71 -26.32 9.70 31.77
C PRO A 71 -25.28 8.85 31.04
N CYS A 72 -24.21 9.48 30.55
CA CYS A 72 -23.13 8.79 29.88
C CYS A 72 -22.36 8.01 30.95
N GLY A 73 -22.78 6.78 31.20
CA GLY A 73 -22.03 5.85 32.02
C GLY A 73 -20.61 5.75 31.45
N LYS A 74 -19.60 5.65 32.31
CA LYS A 74 -18.18 5.47 31.91
C LYS A 74 -17.91 4.14 31.19
N VAL A 75 -18.95 3.37 30.88
CA VAL A 75 -18.89 2.02 30.32
C VAL A 75 -19.50 2.04 28.93
N LEU A 76 -18.75 1.54 27.95
CA LEU A 76 -19.23 1.38 26.58
C LEU A 76 -20.27 0.24 26.53
N THR A 77 -21.43 0.50 25.94
CA THR A 77 -22.53 -0.44 25.73
C THR A 77 -22.97 -0.39 24.27
N GLU A 78 -23.69 -1.41 23.80
CA GLU A 78 -24.24 -1.42 22.43
C GLU A 78 -25.14 -0.20 22.17
N ASP A 79 -25.86 0.28 23.18
CA ASP A 79 -26.77 1.42 23.01
C ASP A 79 -26.05 2.77 22.90
N ASN A 80 -24.84 2.88 23.44
CA ASN A 80 -24.09 4.13 23.52
C ASN A 80 -22.91 4.23 22.52
N VAL A 81 -22.68 3.21 21.69
CA VAL A 81 -21.74 3.31 20.56
C VAL A 81 -22.29 4.19 19.44
N PHE A 82 -21.38 4.71 18.60
CA PHE A 82 -21.71 5.52 17.44
C PHE A 82 -22.78 4.85 16.57
N VAL A 83 -23.85 5.60 16.24
CA VAL A 83 -25.04 5.04 15.59
C VAL A 83 -24.75 4.34 14.25
N ASN A 84 -23.81 4.86 13.45
CA ASN A 84 -23.48 4.22 12.18
C ASN A 84 -22.68 2.93 12.36
N LEU A 85 -21.97 2.76 13.49
CA LEU A 85 -21.30 1.49 13.80
C LEU A 85 -22.33 0.37 14.02
N ARG A 86 -23.47 0.68 14.66
CA ARG A 86 -24.58 -0.27 14.83
C ARG A 86 -25.25 -0.63 13.51
N LYS A 87 -25.35 0.31 12.58
CA LYS A 87 -25.99 0.12 11.27
C LYS A 87 -25.07 -0.53 10.24
N MET A 88 -23.75 -0.53 10.48
CA MET A 88 -22.76 -1.00 9.52
C MET A 88 -22.74 -2.52 9.49
N GLU A 89 -22.95 -3.10 8.31
CA GLU A 89 -22.85 -4.55 8.08
C GLU A 89 -21.69 -4.88 7.14
N TYR A 90 -20.88 -5.88 7.51
CA TYR A 90 -19.82 -6.41 6.66
C TYR A 90 -20.03 -7.91 6.39
N ALA A 91 -20.93 -8.21 5.46
CA ALA A 91 -21.46 -9.55 5.22
C ALA A 91 -20.39 -10.60 4.84
N VAL A 92 -19.25 -10.18 4.28
CA VAL A 92 -18.14 -11.07 3.89
C VAL A 92 -17.59 -11.87 5.09
N ARG A 93 -17.70 -11.32 6.31
CA ARG A 93 -17.31 -11.97 7.56
C ARG A 93 -18.48 -12.07 8.55
N GLY A 94 -19.68 -12.33 8.02
CA GLY A 94 -20.92 -12.43 8.80
C GLY A 94 -21.19 -13.82 9.42
N PRO A 95 -22.43 -14.07 9.87
CA PRO A 95 -22.84 -15.30 10.58
C PRO A 95 -22.55 -16.60 9.83
N LEU A 96 -22.63 -16.60 8.49
CA LEU A 96 -22.29 -17.77 7.68
C LEU A 96 -20.82 -18.19 7.83
N LEU A 97 -19.90 -17.22 7.84
CA LEU A 97 -18.48 -17.52 8.06
C LEU A 97 -18.25 -18.02 9.48
N ILE A 98 -18.92 -17.43 10.47
CA ILE A 98 -18.83 -17.87 11.88
C ILE A 98 -19.26 -19.34 11.98
N ARG A 99 -20.40 -19.70 11.39
CA ARG A 99 -20.87 -21.09 11.38
C ARG A 99 -19.95 -22.02 10.61
N ALA A 100 -19.38 -21.58 9.50
CA ALA A 100 -18.39 -22.35 8.74
C ALA A 100 -17.15 -22.69 9.60
N LEU A 101 -16.64 -21.73 10.39
CA LEU A 101 -15.52 -21.94 11.30
C LEU A 101 -15.86 -22.89 12.45
N GLU A 102 -17.10 -22.85 12.96
CA GLU A 102 -17.57 -23.83 13.95
C GLU A 102 -17.61 -25.23 13.36
N LEU A 103 -18.13 -25.38 12.14
CA LEU A 103 -18.16 -26.67 11.44
C LEU A 103 -16.75 -27.23 11.18
N GLU A 104 -15.78 -26.39 10.81
CA GLU A 104 -14.37 -26.80 10.71
C GLU A 104 -13.86 -27.37 12.04
N LYS A 105 -14.14 -26.68 13.17
CA LYS A 105 -13.76 -27.16 14.50
C LYS A 105 -14.49 -28.45 14.91
N GLU A 106 -15.77 -28.60 14.55
CA GLU A 106 -16.53 -29.83 14.79
C GLU A 106 -15.94 -31.01 14.02
N LEU A 107 -15.60 -30.83 12.74
CA LEU A 107 -14.98 -31.85 11.89
C LEU A 107 -13.60 -32.25 12.43
N LEU A 108 -12.78 -31.30 12.88
CA LEU A 108 -11.49 -31.57 13.53
C LEU A 108 -11.62 -32.41 14.81
N LYS A 109 -12.73 -32.27 15.53
CA LYS A 109 -13.06 -33.09 16.71
C LYS A 109 -13.65 -34.47 16.36
N GLY A 110 -13.76 -34.81 15.08
CA GLY A 110 -14.28 -36.09 14.62
C GLY A 110 -15.80 -36.16 14.50
N ALA A 111 -16.51 -35.03 14.50
CA ALA A 111 -17.96 -35.03 14.29
C ALA A 111 -18.30 -35.58 12.89
N LYS A 112 -19.26 -36.52 12.82
CA LYS A 112 -19.76 -37.04 11.54
C LYS A 112 -20.73 -36.03 10.92
N LYS A 113 -20.41 -35.56 9.72
CA LYS A 113 -21.24 -34.66 8.90
C LYS A 113 -21.38 -35.26 7.48
N PRO A 114 -22.36 -34.82 6.67
CA PRO A 114 -22.52 -35.29 5.28
C PRO A 114 -21.40 -34.83 4.33
N PHE A 115 -20.39 -34.12 4.83
CA PHE A 115 -19.22 -33.63 4.11
C PHE A 115 -17.97 -33.83 4.98
N LYS A 116 -16.80 -33.87 4.34
CA LYS A 116 -15.51 -34.14 5.00
C LYS A 116 -14.75 -32.86 5.37
N GLU A 117 -15.03 -31.77 4.69
CA GLU A 117 -14.35 -30.49 4.85
C GLU A 117 -15.30 -29.33 4.53
N VAL A 118 -14.90 -28.12 4.94
CA VAL A 118 -15.59 -26.87 4.63
C VAL A 118 -14.71 -26.07 3.67
N ILE A 119 -15.25 -25.75 2.49
CA ILE A 119 -14.56 -24.94 1.49
C ILE A 119 -15.06 -23.50 1.58
N LYS A 120 -14.16 -22.57 1.93
CA LYS A 120 -14.48 -21.14 2.08
C LYS A 120 -14.41 -20.42 0.74
N ALA A 121 -15.54 -20.35 0.05
CA ALA A 121 -15.69 -19.62 -1.23
C ALA A 121 -16.18 -18.16 -1.06
N ASN A 122 -16.13 -17.61 0.16
CA ASN A 122 -16.67 -16.29 0.48
C ASN A 122 -15.66 -15.14 0.34
N VAL A 123 -14.35 -15.43 0.26
CA VAL A 123 -13.28 -14.44 0.12
C VAL A 123 -12.42 -14.79 -1.08
N GLY A 124 -12.10 -13.78 -1.90
CA GLY A 124 -11.15 -13.91 -3.01
C GLY A 124 -9.69 -13.95 -2.53
N ASP A 125 -9.33 -14.91 -1.67
CA ASP A 125 -7.94 -15.14 -1.23
C ASP A 125 -7.29 -16.21 -2.12
N ALA A 126 -6.74 -15.78 -3.25
CA ALA A 126 -6.19 -16.68 -4.26
C ALA A 126 -5.05 -17.56 -3.70
N HIS A 127 -4.21 -17.03 -2.81
CA HIS A 127 -3.11 -17.80 -2.23
C HIS A 127 -3.62 -18.84 -1.23
N ALA A 128 -4.61 -18.51 -0.40
CA ALA A 128 -5.25 -19.50 0.47
C ALA A 128 -5.94 -20.62 -0.34
N MET A 129 -6.38 -20.32 -1.56
CA MET A 129 -6.94 -21.28 -2.51
C MET A 129 -5.90 -22.00 -3.37
N GLY A 130 -4.60 -21.88 -3.06
CA GLY A 130 -3.53 -22.66 -3.68
C GLY A 130 -2.85 -22.01 -4.89
N GLN A 131 -3.20 -20.77 -5.25
CA GLN A 131 -2.47 -20.03 -6.28
C GLN A 131 -1.02 -19.84 -5.85
N GLN A 132 -0.08 -20.33 -6.68
CA GLN A 132 1.34 -20.17 -6.42
C GLN A 132 1.73 -18.70 -6.55
N PRO A 133 2.53 -18.16 -5.60
CA PRO A 133 3.03 -16.79 -5.72
C PRO A 133 3.89 -16.60 -6.97
N ILE A 134 3.84 -15.40 -7.54
CA ILE A 134 4.71 -15.04 -8.67
C ILE A 134 6.15 -14.83 -8.17
N THR A 135 7.09 -15.65 -8.67
CA THR A 135 8.50 -15.67 -8.26
C THR A 135 9.17 -14.31 -8.36
N PHE A 136 9.02 -13.63 -9.49
CA PHE A 136 9.64 -12.31 -9.73
C PHE A 136 9.23 -11.28 -8.67
N LEU A 137 7.94 -11.22 -8.31
CA LEU A 137 7.47 -10.29 -7.29
C LEU A 137 8.07 -10.58 -5.91
N ARG A 138 8.20 -11.87 -5.56
CA ARG A 138 8.83 -12.28 -4.29
C ARG A 138 10.31 -11.91 -4.26
N GLN A 139 11.03 -12.14 -5.34
CA GLN A 139 12.45 -11.80 -5.46
C GLN A 139 12.67 -10.29 -5.26
N VAL A 140 11.92 -9.45 -5.97
CA VAL A 140 12.03 -7.99 -5.83
C VAL A 140 11.72 -7.56 -4.40
N LEU A 141 10.64 -8.06 -3.78
CA LEU A 141 10.30 -7.75 -2.40
C LEU A 141 11.43 -8.15 -1.43
N THR A 142 11.94 -9.37 -1.54
CA THR A 142 13.04 -9.87 -0.72
C THR A 142 14.29 -8.98 -0.85
N LEU A 143 14.68 -8.62 -2.08
CA LEU A 143 15.83 -7.76 -2.34
C LEU A 143 15.63 -6.33 -1.80
N THR A 144 14.40 -5.82 -1.76
CA THR A 144 14.12 -4.51 -1.14
C THR A 144 14.13 -4.53 0.38
N VAL A 145 13.76 -5.65 1.00
CA VAL A 145 13.77 -5.82 2.47
C VAL A 145 15.17 -6.19 2.98
N SER A 146 15.94 -6.92 2.19
CA SER A 146 17.31 -7.34 2.51
C SER A 146 18.27 -6.97 1.37
N PRO A 147 18.67 -5.68 1.27
CA PRO A 147 19.52 -5.21 0.17
C PRO A 147 20.90 -5.86 0.09
N ASN A 148 21.37 -6.48 1.18
CA ASN A 148 22.60 -7.28 1.19
C ASN A 148 22.57 -8.49 0.22
N LEU A 149 21.38 -8.90 -0.23
CA LEU A 149 21.22 -9.98 -1.21
C LEU A 149 21.34 -9.50 -2.67
N LEU A 150 21.52 -8.20 -2.91
CA LEU A 150 21.70 -7.67 -4.27
C LEU A 150 22.99 -8.19 -4.95
N ASP A 151 23.98 -8.59 -4.17
CA ASP A 151 25.25 -9.13 -4.67
C ASP A 151 25.21 -10.65 -4.86
N ASP A 152 24.11 -11.31 -4.46
CA ASP A 152 23.96 -12.75 -4.57
C ASP A 152 23.67 -13.17 -6.04
N PRO A 153 24.47 -14.06 -6.64
CA PRO A 153 24.29 -14.52 -8.01
C PRO A 153 23.03 -15.37 -8.24
N CYS A 154 22.33 -15.82 -7.18
CA CYS A 154 21.12 -16.62 -7.34
C CYS A 154 19.88 -15.81 -7.75
N TYR A 155 19.93 -14.48 -7.61
CA TYR A 155 18.86 -13.59 -8.06
C TYR A 155 19.13 -13.08 -9.48
N PRO A 156 18.10 -13.05 -10.34
CA PRO A 156 18.27 -12.53 -11.69
C PRO A 156 18.46 -11.01 -11.69
N GLU A 157 19.21 -10.50 -12.67
CA GLU A 157 19.60 -9.08 -12.72
C GLU A 157 18.42 -8.13 -12.91
N ASP A 158 17.36 -8.54 -13.60
CA ASP A 158 16.14 -7.76 -13.77
C ASP A 158 15.41 -7.53 -12.43
N ALA A 159 15.38 -8.53 -11.54
CA ALA A 159 14.83 -8.40 -10.19
C ALA A 159 15.69 -7.46 -9.33
N LYS A 160 17.02 -7.56 -9.45
CA LYS A 160 17.97 -6.66 -8.74
C LYS A 160 17.83 -5.22 -9.21
N GLU A 161 17.75 -4.99 -10.52
CA GLU A 161 17.53 -3.67 -11.10
C GLU A 161 16.21 -3.07 -10.60
N ARG A 162 15.14 -3.87 -10.56
CA ARG A 162 13.86 -3.42 -10.05
C ARG A 162 13.90 -3.07 -8.57
N ALA A 163 14.59 -3.88 -7.76
CA ALA A 163 14.79 -3.61 -6.34
C ALA A 163 15.61 -2.32 -6.12
N ARG A 164 16.73 -2.15 -6.83
CA ARG A 164 17.56 -0.92 -6.79
C ARG A 164 16.74 0.31 -7.16
N THR A 165 15.90 0.22 -8.19
CA THR A 165 15.01 1.31 -8.61
C THR A 165 14.06 1.73 -7.49
N VAL A 166 13.43 0.77 -6.79
CA VAL A 166 12.54 1.05 -5.66
C VAL A 166 13.32 1.67 -4.50
N LEU A 167 14.47 1.09 -4.12
CA LEU A 167 15.30 1.57 -3.02
C LEU A 167 15.78 3.01 -3.28
N ASN A 168 16.20 3.33 -4.50
CA ASN A 168 16.61 4.69 -4.88
C ASN A 168 15.47 5.71 -4.79
N GLY A 169 14.21 5.26 -4.94
CA GLY A 169 13.02 6.09 -4.73
C GLY A 169 12.66 6.29 -3.26
N CYS A 170 13.22 5.49 -2.34
CA CYS A 170 13.01 5.62 -0.91
C CYS A 170 14.05 6.56 -0.28
N LYS A 171 13.60 7.38 0.68
CA LYS A 171 14.53 8.20 1.48
C LYS A 171 15.50 7.28 2.23
N GLY A 172 16.80 7.59 2.15
CA GLY A 172 17.84 6.80 2.79
C GLY A 172 17.99 5.38 2.24
N GLY A 173 17.44 5.07 1.06
CA GLY A 173 17.57 3.74 0.47
C GLY A 173 16.83 2.64 1.21
N SER A 174 15.82 2.98 2.03
CA SER A 174 15.13 2.03 2.91
C SER A 174 13.62 2.05 2.69
N VAL A 175 13.05 0.87 2.43
CA VAL A 175 11.58 0.68 2.35
C VAL A 175 10.87 0.88 3.71
N GLY A 176 11.62 1.01 4.81
CA GLY A 176 11.06 1.36 6.13
C GLY A 176 10.91 2.86 6.37
N SER A 177 11.39 3.71 5.47
CA SER A 177 11.25 5.16 5.60
C SER A 177 9.86 5.64 5.16
N TYR A 178 9.38 6.73 5.78
CA TYR A 178 8.17 7.39 5.33
C TYR A 178 8.31 7.85 3.88
N SER A 179 7.26 7.63 3.10
CA SER A 179 7.11 8.20 1.76
C SER A 179 6.38 9.53 1.80
N GLU A 180 6.32 10.22 0.65
CA GLU A 180 5.38 11.35 0.50
C GLU A 180 3.94 10.89 0.68
N SER A 181 3.03 11.80 1.02
CA SER A 181 1.63 11.44 1.32
C SER A 181 0.92 10.72 0.16
N ALA A 182 1.28 11.01 -1.10
CA ALA A 182 0.73 10.33 -2.26
C ALA A 182 1.40 8.96 -2.54
N GLY A 183 2.52 8.67 -1.88
CA GLY A 183 3.35 7.48 -2.07
C GLY A 183 4.63 7.74 -2.86
N ILE A 184 5.49 6.72 -2.91
CA ILE A 184 6.82 6.76 -3.55
C ILE A 184 6.68 7.15 -5.03
N GLU A 185 7.34 8.23 -5.44
CA GLU A 185 7.18 8.82 -6.78
C GLU A 185 7.51 7.85 -7.91
N VAL A 186 8.62 7.11 -7.81
CA VAL A 186 9.02 6.16 -8.87
C VAL A 186 7.95 5.07 -9.09
N ILE A 187 7.26 4.65 -8.02
CA ILE A 187 6.16 3.69 -8.11
C ILE A 187 4.95 4.35 -8.77
N ARG A 188 4.60 5.59 -8.40
CA ARG A 188 3.51 6.34 -9.04
C ARG A 188 3.73 6.52 -10.55
N LYS A 189 4.96 6.82 -10.96
CA LYS A 189 5.36 6.92 -12.37
C LYS A 189 5.19 5.58 -13.10
N HIS A 190 5.61 4.47 -12.50
CA HIS A 190 5.39 3.14 -13.06
C HIS A 190 3.90 2.78 -13.18
N VAL A 191 3.08 3.14 -12.20
CA VAL A 191 1.61 2.93 -12.27
C VAL A 191 1.00 3.74 -13.41
N ALA A 192 1.36 5.02 -13.55
CA ALA A 192 0.89 5.86 -14.64
C ALA A 192 1.29 5.28 -16.02
N HIS A 193 2.54 4.84 -16.15
CA HIS A 193 3.02 4.19 -17.37
C HIS A 193 2.27 2.89 -17.68
N TYR A 194 2.00 2.06 -16.67
CA TYR A 194 1.20 0.85 -16.81
C TYR A 194 -0.22 1.15 -17.29
N ILE A 195 -0.89 2.15 -16.69
CA ILE A 195 -2.24 2.58 -17.08
C ILE A 195 -2.23 3.06 -18.53
N GLN A 196 -1.27 3.90 -18.91
CA GLN A 196 -1.12 4.39 -20.27
C GLN A 196 -0.95 3.25 -21.29
N GLN A 197 -0.12 2.24 -20.98
CA GLN A 197 0.05 1.08 -21.86
C GLN A 197 -1.24 0.25 -21.96
N ARG A 198 -1.89 -0.03 -20.82
CA ARG A 198 -3.14 -0.78 -20.74
C ARG A 198 -4.25 -0.11 -21.55
N ASP A 199 -4.31 1.21 -21.51
CA ASP A 199 -5.36 2.03 -22.12
C ASP A 199 -5.03 2.46 -23.56
N GLY A 200 -4.10 1.79 -24.23
CA GLY A 200 -3.81 2.01 -25.65
C GLY A 200 -3.05 3.30 -25.96
N GLY A 201 -2.27 3.81 -25.01
CA GLY A 201 -1.43 5.01 -25.16
C GLY A 201 -2.05 6.29 -24.64
N ILE A 202 -3.25 6.26 -24.04
CA ILE A 202 -3.88 7.42 -23.42
C ILE A 202 -2.98 7.95 -22.28
N PRO A 203 -2.54 9.22 -22.33
CA PRO A 203 -1.64 9.78 -21.31
C PRO A 203 -2.22 9.67 -19.90
N CYS A 204 -1.39 9.21 -18.96
CA CYS A 204 -1.72 9.16 -17.55
C CYS A 204 -0.69 9.97 -16.76
N ASP A 205 -1.15 10.96 -15.99
CA ASP A 205 -0.28 11.77 -15.15
C ASP A 205 -0.10 11.10 -13.77
N TYR A 206 1.15 10.83 -13.39
CA TYR A 206 1.49 10.23 -12.10
C TYR A 206 1.11 11.12 -10.90
N ARG A 207 0.89 12.42 -11.10
CA ARG A 207 0.40 13.35 -10.06
C ARG A 207 -1.05 13.07 -9.67
N ASN A 208 -1.80 12.36 -10.53
CA ASN A 208 -3.17 11.91 -10.25
C ASN A 208 -3.22 10.52 -9.61
N ILE A 209 -2.07 9.92 -9.30
CA ILE A 209 -1.96 8.59 -8.68
C ILE A 209 -1.66 8.75 -7.20
N ILE A 210 -2.53 8.18 -6.36
CA ILE A 210 -2.35 8.09 -4.91
C ILE A 210 -2.26 6.61 -4.54
N LEU A 211 -1.15 6.22 -3.91
CA LEU A 211 -0.98 4.86 -3.39
C LEU A 211 -1.75 4.74 -2.07
N SER A 212 -2.40 3.61 -1.86
CA SER A 212 -3.20 3.32 -0.66
C SER A 212 -2.95 1.90 -0.17
N ASN A 213 -3.31 1.61 1.08
CA ASN A 213 -3.20 0.28 1.68
C ASN A 213 -4.32 -0.64 1.19
N GLY A 214 -4.26 -0.97 -0.10
CA GLY A 214 -5.30 -1.68 -0.82
C GLY A 214 -6.48 -0.79 -1.18
N ALA A 215 -7.30 -1.26 -2.12
CA ALA A 215 -8.43 -0.50 -2.67
C ALA A 215 -9.45 -0.07 -1.60
N SER A 216 -9.64 -0.88 -0.55
CA SER A 216 -10.58 -0.58 0.54
C SER A 216 -10.27 0.74 1.24
N ASP A 217 -8.99 1.06 1.43
CA ASP A 217 -8.57 2.32 2.05
C ASP A 217 -8.81 3.50 1.12
N GLY A 218 -8.50 3.34 -0.17
CA GLY A 218 -8.83 4.34 -1.20
C GLY A 218 -10.32 4.65 -1.29
N ILE A 219 -11.18 3.62 -1.23
CA ILE A 219 -12.65 3.80 -1.25
C ILE A 219 -13.13 4.58 -0.02
N LYS A 220 -12.60 4.28 1.17
CA LYS A 220 -12.96 5.01 2.41
C LYS A 220 -12.63 6.49 2.27
N VAL A 221 -11.41 6.82 1.85
CA VAL A 221 -10.98 8.20 1.62
C VAL A 221 -11.88 8.89 0.60
N CYS A 222 -12.19 8.24 -0.53
CA CYS A 222 -13.09 8.80 -1.53
C CYS A 222 -14.52 9.03 -1.01
N ALA A 223 -15.04 8.13 -0.19
CA ALA A 223 -16.37 8.26 0.41
C ALA A 223 -16.41 9.39 1.46
N ASP A 224 -15.39 9.48 2.31
CA ASP A 224 -15.27 10.52 3.33
C ASP A 224 -15.13 11.90 2.71
N LEU A 225 -14.33 12.05 1.65
CA LEU A 225 -14.22 13.32 0.92
C LEU A 225 -15.58 13.77 0.37
N LYS A 226 -16.35 12.87 -0.25
CA LYS A 226 -17.70 13.21 -0.73
C LYS A 226 -18.62 13.63 0.40
N SER A 227 -18.57 12.96 1.56
CA SER A 227 -19.35 13.35 2.73
C SER A 227 -18.97 14.75 3.21
N CYS A 228 -17.68 15.04 3.37
CA CYS A 228 -17.19 16.33 3.86
C CYS A 228 -17.46 17.51 2.92
N TYR A 229 -17.37 17.31 1.60
CA TYR A 229 -17.56 18.40 0.62
C TYR A 229 -19.02 18.58 0.17
N PHE A 230 -19.88 17.58 0.31
CA PHE A 230 -21.27 17.65 -0.15
C PHE A 230 -22.26 18.05 0.98
N PHE A 231 -21.90 17.85 2.25
CA PHE A 231 -22.75 18.25 3.37
C PHE A 231 -22.93 19.78 3.55
N PRO A 232 -21.95 20.65 3.25
CA PRO A 232 -22.15 22.10 3.34
C PRO A 232 -23.03 22.71 2.24
N LEU A 233 -23.36 21.95 1.18
CA LEU A 233 -24.17 22.43 0.04
C LEU A 233 -25.66 22.04 0.12
N LEU A 234 -26.06 21.30 1.16
CA LEU A 234 -27.41 20.79 1.34
C LEU A 234 -28.05 21.16 2.70
N THR A 235 -27.48 22.10 3.44
CA THR A 235 -28.20 22.79 4.50
C THR A 235 -28.76 24.11 3.95
N PRO A 236 -30.09 24.34 4.03
CA PRO A 236 -30.70 25.62 3.63
C PRO A 236 -30.22 26.78 4.50
#